data_AF-A0A1F6HWL8-F1
#
_entry.id   AF-A0A1F6HWL8-F1
#
_cell.length_a   1.000
_cell.length_b   1.000
_cell.length_c   1.000
_cell.angle_alpha   90.00
_cell.angle_beta   90.00
_cell.angle_gamma   90.00
#
_symmetry.space_group_name_H-M   'P 1'
#
loop_
_entity.id
_entity.type
_entity.pdbx_description
1 polymer ?
#
loop_
_entity_poly.entity_id
_entity_poly.type
_entity_poly.pdbx_seq_one_letter_code
_entity_poly.pdbx_strand_id
1 'polypeptide(L)'
;MKIKPLGLAKNKVRKPMLPGWKDVVTKIVIDKNYSKGLDGIGDYSYIIVVYWMDKEKECHLKHHPQGREDVPYVGIFACRCPQRPNRIAISTVKLLSRRGNSIKVKGLDIVNGTPILDIKPYTPAYDRVGKAKVPDWVNKLVF
;
A
#
# COMPACT_ATOMS: atom_id res chain seq x y z
N MET A 1 -0.96 -21.83 -1.44
CA MET A 1 -0.18 -21.05 -0.46
C MET A 1 -1.15 -20.40 0.53
N LYS A 2 -0.88 -20.46 1.84
CA LYS A 2 -1.67 -19.74 2.87
C LYS A 2 -0.80 -18.63 3.46
N ILE A 3 -1.29 -17.39 3.45
CA ILE A 3 -0.59 -16.23 4.05
C ILE A 3 -1.36 -15.80 5.30
N LYS A 4 -0.65 -15.62 6.41
CA LYS A 4 -1.20 -15.07 7.65
C LYS A 4 -0.84 -13.58 7.75
N PRO A 5 -1.80 -12.67 7.95
CA PRO A 5 -1.49 -11.25 8.17
C PRO A 5 -0.64 -11.04 9.42
N LEU A 6 0.29 -10.08 9.35
CA LEU A 6 1.06 -9.62 10.51
C LEU A 6 0.20 -8.79 11.46
N GLY A 7 -0.83 -8.14 10.95
CA GLY A 7 -1.64 -7.20 11.72
C GLY A 7 -2.71 -6.50 10.89
N LEU A 8 -3.27 -5.43 11.45
CA LEU A 8 -4.36 -4.66 10.84
C LEU A 8 -4.06 -3.17 10.83
N ALA A 9 -4.53 -2.51 9.79
CA ALA A 9 -4.57 -1.06 9.69
C ALA A 9 -5.71 -0.46 10.53
N LYS A 10 -5.44 0.65 11.24
CA LYS A 10 -6.42 1.44 11.98
C LYS A 10 -6.37 2.90 11.55
N ASN A 11 -7.45 3.39 10.94
CA ASN A 11 -7.63 4.78 10.50
C ASN A 11 -9.12 5.15 10.45
N LYS A 12 -9.45 6.37 10.00
CA LYS A 12 -10.84 6.85 9.90
C LYS A 12 -11.51 6.57 8.55
N VAL A 13 -10.76 6.10 7.56
CA VAL A 13 -11.23 5.94 6.19
C VAL A 13 -11.96 4.60 6.07
N ARG A 14 -13.26 4.61 5.75
CA ARG A 14 -14.08 3.39 5.66
C ARG A 14 -14.43 2.97 4.23
N LYS A 15 -14.28 3.88 3.28
CA LYS A 15 -14.52 3.65 1.84
C LYS A 15 -13.29 4.14 1.07
N PRO A 16 -12.94 3.50 -0.06
CA PRO A 16 -11.91 4.01 -0.95
C PRO A 16 -12.23 5.44 -1.40
N MET A 17 -11.19 6.23 -1.63
CA MET A 17 -11.29 7.61 -2.12
C MET A 17 -10.16 7.89 -3.11
N LEU A 18 -10.35 8.86 -4.00
CA LEU A 18 -9.33 9.41 -4.89
C LEU A 18 -9.66 10.90 -5.09
N PRO A 19 -8.76 11.87 -4.83
CA PRO A 19 -7.44 11.79 -4.16
C PRO A 19 -7.56 11.76 -2.62
N GLY A 20 -6.42 11.88 -1.92
CA GLY A 20 -6.38 12.29 -0.50
C GLY A 20 -5.58 11.38 0.42
N TRP A 21 -5.06 10.27 -0.10
CA TRP A 21 -4.32 9.28 0.71
C TRP A 21 -3.04 9.84 1.33
N LYS A 22 -2.39 10.79 0.65
CA LYS A 22 -1.13 11.43 1.10
C LYS A 22 -1.21 11.99 2.52
N ASP A 23 -2.40 12.42 2.96
CA ASP A 23 -2.61 13.03 4.27
C ASP A 23 -3.16 12.08 5.34
N VAL A 24 -3.51 10.86 4.95
CA VAL A 24 -4.03 9.85 5.88
C VAL A 24 -2.92 9.36 6.79
N VAL A 25 -3.14 9.52 8.10
CA VAL A 25 -2.34 8.89 9.14
C VAL A 25 -2.99 7.57 9.54
N THR A 26 -2.24 6.49 9.37
CA THR A 26 -2.70 5.13 9.71
C THR A 26 -1.84 4.57 10.82
N LYS A 27 -2.49 3.98 11.84
CA LYS A 27 -1.81 3.15 12.83
C LYS A 27 -1.85 1.70 12.36
N ILE A 28 -0.70 1.11 12.11
CA ILE A 28 -0.60 -0.34 11.87
C ILE A 28 -0.38 -1.00 13.22
N VAL A 29 -1.25 -1.95 13.57
CA VAL A 29 -1.14 -2.74 14.81
C VAL A 29 -0.73 -4.16 14.43
N ILE A 30 0.48 -4.53 14.79
CA ILE A 30 1.07 -5.85 14.53
C ILE A 30 0.68 -6.80 15.67
N ASP A 31 0.44 -8.07 15.36
CA ASP A 31 0.27 -9.12 16.36
C ASP A 31 1.47 -9.11 17.33
N LYS A 32 1.20 -9.24 18.63
CA LYS A 32 2.26 -9.19 19.65
C LYS A 32 3.34 -10.25 19.42
N ASN A 33 2.99 -11.39 18.82
CA ASN A 33 3.92 -12.46 18.47
C ASN A 33 4.98 -12.02 17.45
N TYR A 34 4.69 -10.99 16.64
CA TYR A 34 5.62 -10.45 15.65
C TYR A 34 6.24 -9.10 16.08
N SER A 35 5.96 -8.64 17.31
CA SER A 35 6.33 -7.28 17.76
C SER A 35 7.83 -7.00 17.78
N LYS A 36 8.65 -8.02 18.09
CA LYS A 36 10.13 -7.96 18.02
C LYS A 36 10.64 -7.71 16.60
N GLY A 37 9.88 -8.10 15.57
CA GLY A 37 10.20 -7.83 14.17
C GLY A 37 10.21 -6.34 13.80
N LEU A 38 9.76 -5.45 14.70
CA LEU A 38 9.83 -4.00 14.52
C LEU A 38 11.12 -3.39 15.11
N ASP A 39 12.01 -4.17 15.72
CA ASP A 39 13.27 -3.67 16.27
C ASP A 39 14.15 -3.06 15.18
N GLY A 40 14.70 -1.86 15.45
CA GLY A 40 15.42 -1.04 14.46
C GLY A 40 14.56 -0.27 13.44
N ILE A 41 13.23 -0.50 13.37
CA ILE A 41 12.40 0.19 12.35
C ILE A 41 12.40 1.72 12.49
N GLY A 42 12.65 2.22 13.70
CA GLY A 42 12.67 3.66 14.01
C GLY A 42 13.78 4.44 13.31
N ASP A 43 14.83 3.75 12.85
CA ASP A 43 15.95 4.38 12.14
C ASP A 43 15.60 4.75 10.69
N TYR A 44 14.47 4.26 10.18
CA TYR A 44 14.00 4.52 8.83
C TYR A 44 12.95 5.64 8.81
N SER A 45 13.10 6.58 7.89
CA SER A 45 12.09 7.63 7.64
C SER A 45 10.93 7.14 6.74
N TYR A 46 11.17 6.12 5.92
CA TYR A 46 10.19 5.51 5.03
C TYR A 46 10.26 3.99 5.09
N ILE A 47 9.10 3.37 4.94
CA ILE A 47 8.95 1.92 4.87
C ILE A 47 8.03 1.55 3.71
N ILE A 48 8.20 0.34 3.21
CA ILE A 48 7.34 -0.30 2.24
C ILE A 48 6.38 -1.20 3.00
N VAL A 49 5.08 -0.99 2.81
CA VAL A 49 4.01 -1.80 3.42
C VAL A 49 3.36 -2.64 2.34
N VAL A 50 3.30 -3.95 2.55
CA VAL A 50 2.57 -4.90 1.70
C VAL A 50 1.28 -5.30 2.41
N TYR A 51 0.16 -5.23 1.71
CA TYR A 51 -1.16 -5.43 2.31
C TYR A 51 -2.12 -6.16 1.35
N TRP A 52 -3.16 -6.75 1.92
CA TRP A 52 -4.19 -7.48 1.18
C TRP A 52 -5.45 -6.62 1.08
N MET A 53 -5.90 -6.31 -0.14
CA MET A 53 -7.13 -5.56 -0.40
C MET A 53 -8.34 -6.49 -0.22
N ASP A 54 -8.62 -6.85 1.04
CA ASP A 54 -9.60 -7.87 1.45
C ASP A 54 -11.05 -7.55 1.05
N LYS A 55 -11.35 -6.26 0.86
CA LYS A 55 -12.66 -5.77 0.44
C LYS A 55 -12.91 -5.91 -1.05
N GLU A 56 -11.88 -5.99 -1.87
CA GLU A 56 -12.03 -6.27 -3.29
C GLU A 56 -12.41 -7.74 -3.49
N LYS A 57 -13.44 -7.97 -4.31
CA LYS A 57 -14.04 -9.29 -4.59
C LYS A 57 -13.98 -9.67 -6.06
N GLU A 58 -13.73 -8.70 -6.94
CA GLU A 58 -13.65 -8.89 -8.38
C GLU A 58 -12.21 -9.23 -8.81
N CYS A 59 -12.11 -9.72 -10.04
CA CYS A 59 -10.84 -9.99 -10.71
C CYS A 59 -11.02 -9.75 -12.21
N HIS A 60 -10.41 -8.67 -12.72
CA HIS A 60 -10.49 -8.27 -14.11
C HIS A 60 -9.08 -8.27 -14.71
N LEU A 61 -8.89 -8.96 -15.84
CA LEU A 61 -7.58 -9.02 -16.50
C LEU A 61 -7.23 -7.75 -17.28
N LYS A 62 -8.21 -6.89 -17.55
CA LYS A 62 -8.05 -5.58 -18.20
C LYS A 62 -8.94 -4.54 -17.54
N HIS A 63 -8.49 -3.29 -17.51
CA HIS A 63 -9.20 -2.19 -16.85
C HIS A 63 -8.86 -0.83 -17.47
N HIS A 64 -9.76 0.15 -17.32
CA HIS A 64 -9.44 1.57 -17.45
C HIS A 64 -8.93 2.05 -16.09
N PRO A 65 -7.64 2.34 -15.89
CA PRO A 65 -7.13 2.75 -14.59
C PRO A 65 -7.96 3.88 -13.95
N GLN A 66 -8.38 3.70 -12.70
CA GLN A 66 -9.27 4.62 -11.96
C GLN A 66 -10.66 4.85 -12.62
N GLY A 67 -11.11 3.94 -13.50
CA GLY A 67 -12.36 4.10 -14.25
C GLY A 67 -12.32 5.22 -15.30
N ARG A 68 -11.12 5.69 -15.66
CA ARG A 68 -10.94 6.84 -16.53
C ARG A 68 -10.94 6.44 -18.01
N GLU A 69 -11.85 7.02 -18.78
CA GLU A 69 -11.95 6.76 -20.24
C GLU A 69 -10.86 7.50 -21.03
N ASP A 70 -10.27 8.56 -20.48
CA ASP A 70 -9.19 9.35 -21.11
C ASP A 70 -7.79 8.71 -20.97
N VAL A 71 -7.73 7.49 -20.43
CA VAL A 71 -6.55 6.62 -20.37
C VAL A 71 -6.82 5.27 -21.06
N PRO A 72 -5.77 4.59 -21.59
CA PRO A 72 -5.97 3.36 -22.35
C PRO A 72 -6.55 2.21 -21.50
N TYR A 73 -7.29 1.31 -22.17
CA TYR A 73 -7.75 0.05 -21.59
C TYR A 73 -6.61 -0.97 -21.56
N VAL A 74 -5.91 -1.07 -20.43
CA VAL A 74 -4.66 -1.83 -20.28
C VAL A 74 -4.86 -3.14 -19.51
N GLY A 75 -3.89 -4.05 -19.63
CA GLY A 75 -3.84 -5.25 -18.78
C GLY A 75 -3.65 -4.89 -17.30
N ILE A 76 -4.23 -5.70 -16.41
CA ILE A 76 -4.22 -5.48 -14.96
C ILE A 76 -2.82 -5.47 -14.33
N PHE A 77 -1.82 -6.02 -15.02
CA PHE A 77 -0.41 -5.98 -14.60
C PHE A 77 0.32 -4.71 -15.07
N ALA A 78 -0.26 -3.94 -15.99
CA ALA A 78 0.26 -2.64 -16.42
C ALA A 78 -0.28 -1.47 -15.56
N CYS A 79 -1.21 -1.74 -14.63
CA CYS A 79 -1.77 -0.74 -13.72
C CYS A 79 -1.78 -1.24 -12.26
N ARG A 80 -2.22 -0.36 -11.36
CA ARG A 80 -2.24 -0.61 -9.90
C ARG A 80 -3.65 -0.81 -9.34
N CYS A 81 -4.62 -1.16 -10.19
CA CYS A 81 -6.01 -1.36 -9.79
C CYS A 81 -6.18 -2.56 -8.85
N PRO A 82 -7.19 -2.57 -7.97
CA PRO A 82 -7.34 -3.61 -6.95
C PRO A 82 -7.86 -4.96 -7.47
N GLN A 83 -8.58 -4.98 -8.61
CA GLN A 83 -9.25 -6.18 -9.19
C GLN A 83 -8.27 -7.18 -9.83
N ARG A 84 -7.21 -7.55 -9.11
CA ARG A 84 -6.13 -8.44 -9.58
C ARG A 84 -6.35 -9.87 -9.09
N PRO A 85 -5.76 -10.90 -9.73
CA PRO A 85 -5.84 -12.29 -9.26
C PRO A 85 -5.35 -12.46 -7.81
N ASN A 86 -4.23 -11.82 -7.49
CA ASN A 86 -3.71 -11.68 -6.13
C ASN A 86 -3.82 -10.22 -5.72
N ARG A 87 -4.75 -9.92 -4.80
CA ARG A 87 -5.09 -8.58 -4.31
C ARG A 87 -4.05 -8.03 -3.33
N ILE A 88 -2.78 -8.30 -3.62
CA ILE A 88 -1.62 -7.81 -2.91
C ILE A 88 -1.28 -6.44 -3.50
N ALA A 89 -1.20 -5.45 -2.63
CA ALA A 89 -0.76 -4.11 -2.96
C ALA A 89 0.39 -3.69 -2.04
N ILE A 90 1.05 -2.61 -2.45
CA ILE A 90 2.32 -2.16 -1.89
C ILE A 90 2.37 -0.64 -1.87
N SER A 91 2.75 -0.03 -0.76
CA SER A 91 2.89 1.43 -0.67
C SER A 91 4.14 1.81 0.12
N THR A 92 4.90 2.75 -0.43
CA THR A 92 6.03 3.38 0.28
C THR A 92 5.49 4.58 1.05
N VAL A 93 5.63 4.56 2.37
CA VAL A 93 4.97 5.51 3.27
C VAL A 93 5.94 6.08 4.29
N LYS A 94 5.67 7.30 4.76
CA LYS A 94 6.48 7.94 5.79
C LYS A 94 6.22 7.28 7.13
N LEU A 95 7.26 6.83 7.82
CA LEU A 95 7.18 6.38 9.20
C LEU A 95 7.18 7.61 10.12
N LEU A 96 6.19 7.69 11.01
CA LEU A 96 6.05 8.80 11.96
C LEU A 96 6.52 8.43 13.36
N SER A 97 6.24 7.20 13.81
CA SER A 97 6.68 6.71 15.12
C SER A 97 6.40 5.21 15.26
N ARG A 98 7.15 4.57 16.16
CA ARG A 98 6.83 3.25 16.73
C ARG A 98 6.41 3.41 18.19
N ARG A 99 5.42 2.61 18.64
CA ARG A 99 5.06 2.41 20.05
C ARG A 99 4.68 0.95 20.27
N GLY A 100 5.52 0.21 20.99
CA GLY A 100 5.34 -1.23 21.23
C GLY A 100 5.20 -2.01 19.92
N ASN A 101 4.10 -2.74 19.79
CA ASN A 101 3.73 -3.54 18.61
C ASN A 101 2.99 -2.73 17.52
N SER A 102 3.11 -1.40 17.52
CA SER A 102 2.41 -0.56 16.55
C SER A 102 3.29 0.53 15.98
N ILE A 103 3.01 0.90 14.74
CA ILE A 103 3.65 2.02 14.05
C ILE A 103 2.59 2.98 13.52
N LYS A 104 2.92 4.26 13.49
CA LYS A 104 2.13 5.29 12.80
C LYS A 104 2.83 5.65 11.50
N VAL A 105 2.08 5.65 10.41
CA VAL A 105 2.57 6.02 9.07
C VAL A 105 1.68 7.07 8.44
N LYS A 106 2.23 7.85 7.50
CA LYS A 106 1.49 8.84 6.70
C LYS A 106 1.57 8.47 5.21
N GLY A 107 0.44 8.59 4.51
CA GLY A 107 0.36 8.36 3.06
C GLY A 107 -0.07 6.96 2.65
N LEU A 108 -0.54 6.13 3.58
CA LEU A 108 -0.98 4.76 3.28
C LEU A 108 -2.40 4.77 2.71
N ASP A 109 -2.55 4.20 1.52
CA ASP A 109 -3.72 4.26 0.64
C ASP A 109 -4.74 3.14 0.88
N ILE A 110 -5.11 2.93 2.16
CA ILE A 110 -5.95 1.81 2.58
C ILE A 110 -7.10 2.21 3.51
N VAL A 111 -8.18 1.46 3.45
CA VAL A 111 -9.30 1.59 4.39
C VAL A 111 -8.96 0.99 5.76
N ASN A 112 -9.73 1.39 6.77
CA ASN A 112 -9.64 0.85 8.11
C ASN A 112 -9.91 -0.66 8.12
N GLY A 113 -9.09 -1.40 8.85
CA GLY A 113 -9.19 -2.85 8.98
C GLY A 113 -8.49 -3.64 7.87
N THR A 114 -7.84 -2.99 6.90
CA THR A 114 -7.06 -3.69 5.88
C THR A 114 -5.96 -4.56 6.50
N PRO A 115 -5.86 -5.85 6.14
CA PRO A 115 -4.79 -6.74 6.59
C PRO A 115 -3.41 -6.36 6.05
N ILE A 116 -2.43 -6.30 6.95
CA ILE A 116 -1.02 -6.07 6.61
C ILE A 116 -0.33 -7.43 6.44
N LEU A 117 0.33 -7.63 5.30
CA LEU A 117 1.01 -8.87 4.96
C LEU A 117 2.51 -8.81 5.28
N ASP A 118 3.14 -7.66 5.04
CA ASP A 118 4.58 -7.49 5.27
C ASP A 118 4.97 -6.02 5.45
N ILE A 119 6.12 -5.77 6.05
CA ILE A 119 6.74 -4.45 6.21
C ILE A 119 8.24 -4.57 5.92
N LYS A 120 8.76 -3.71 5.05
CA LYS A 120 10.18 -3.66 4.69
C LYS A 120 10.73 -2.24 4.82
N PRO A 121 12.02 -2.06 5.15
CA PRO A 121 12.64 -0.76 5.07
C PRO A 121 12.67 -0.26 3.61
N TYR A 122 12.47 1.04 3.40
CA TYR A 122 12.81 1.67 2.12
C TYR A 122 14.33 1.94 2.09
N THR A 123 15.02 1.34 1.13
CA THR A 123 16.46 1.46 0.95
C THR A 123 16.76 1.97 -0.46
N PRO A 124 17.18 3.24 -0.61
CA PRO A 124 17.40 3.85 -1.92
C PRO A 124 18.34 3.07 -2.85
N ALA A 125 19.33 2.36 -2.29
CA ALA A 125 20.26 1.54 -3.08
C ALA A 125 19.56 0.38 -3.81
N TYR A 126 18.44 -0.11 -3.30
CA TYR A 126 17.68 -1.23 -3.87
C TYR A 126 16.37 -0.76 -4.54
N ASP A 127 15.69 0.22 -3.96
CA ASP A 127 14.33 0.58 -4.34
C ASP A 127 14.23 1.77 -5.31
N ARG A 128 15.26 2.63 -5.38
CA ARG A 128 15.21 3.86 -6.19
C ARG A 128 15.76 3.62 -7.59
N VAL A 129 14.91 3.80 -8.59
CA VAL A 129 15.30 3.81 -10.02
C VAL A 129 15.34 5.25 -10.52
N GLY A 130 16.54 5.80 -10.73
CA GLY A 130 16.71 7.23 -11.05
C GLY A 130 16.20 7.66 -12.43
N LYS A 131 16.25 6.78 -13.44
CA LYS A 131 15.81 7.05 -14.82
C LYS A 131 14.71 6.07 -15.26
N ALA A 132 13.68 5.92 -14.44
CA ALA A 132 12.55 5.07 -14.77
C ALA A 132 11.74 5.67 -15.94
N LYS A 133 11.30 4.82 -16.87
CA LYS A 133 10.34 5.18 -17.92
C LYS A 133 8.95 4.72 -17.49
N VAL A 134 7.96 5.62 -17.60
CA VAL A 134 6.54 5.31 -17.39
C VAL A 134 5.73 5.76 -18.61
N PRO A 135 4.61 5.11 -18.93
CA PRO A 135 3.72 5.59 -19.99
C PRO A 135 3.11 6.97 -19.67
N ASP A 136 2.92 7.81 -20.68
CA ASP A 136 2.42 9.19 -20.50
C ASP A 136 1.05 9.26 -19.81
N TRP A 137 0.18 8.26 -20.05
CA TRP A 137 -1.14 8.20 -19.43
C TRP A 137 -1.10 8.07 -17.90
N VAL A 138 0.01 7.63 -17.31
CA VAL A 138 0.18 7.57 -15.84
C VAL A 138 0.11 8.97 -15.23
N ASN A 139 0.57 10.00 -15.95
CA ASN A 139 0.53 11.39 -15.50
C ASN A 139 -0.90 11.97 -15.45
N LYS A 140 -1.88 11.28 -16.07
CA LYS A 140 -3.30 11.67 -16.00
C LYS A 140 -4.01 11.09 -14.76
N LEU A 141 -3.37 10.15 -14.05
CA LEU A 141 -3.95 9.53 -12.86
C LEU A 141 -3.88 10.44 -11.64
N VAL A 142 -4.82 10.25 -10.73
CA VAL A 142 -4.93 11.02 -9.49
C VAL A 142 -4.37 10.21 -8.32
N PHE A 143 -3.50 10.82 -7.51
CA PHE A 143 -2.86 10.19 -6.35
C PHE A 143 -3.20 10.97 -5.05
#